data_AF-R5ZNV2-F1
#
_entry.id   AF-R5ZNV2-F1
#
_cell.length_a   1.000
_cell.length_b   1.000
_cell.length_c   1.000
_cell.angle_alpha   90.00
_cell.angle_beta   90.00
_cell.angle_gamma   90.00
#
_symmetry.space_group_name_H-M   'P 1'
#
loop_
_entity.id
_entity.type
_entity.pdbx_description
1 polymer ?
#
loop_
_entity_poly.entity_id
_entity_poly.type
_entity_poly.pdbx_seq_one_letter_code
_entity_poly.pdbx_strand_id
1 'polypeptide(L)'
;MERKEIPLFDEEAFREAMINAFVHNQWTTGNAPMITAFSDRIEILSRGTIPPGQTMEGFFAGESVPVNQKLSDMLLQLHISERTGRGVPKITEVYGKGTYEFRENSIVVSIPFTRVSTEDEDPRWTQDRTQDRTQDGTQEDSKGSSEDEKIKRILEFCQTPKGILEITEMLGYSGRKPTKKYVKPLVEQGRLAMTIPDKPQSKNQKYVTVK
;
A
#
# COMPACT_ATOMS: atom_id res chain seq x y z
N MET A 1 29.95 11.86 18.54
CA MET A 1 29.11 11.09 17.62
C MET A 1 28.01 12.02 17.15
N GLU A 2 27.81 12.16 15.85
CA GLU A 2 26.90 13.16 15.27
C GLU A 2 25.55 12.53 14.93
N ARG A 3 24.45 13.22 15.24
CA ARG A 3 23.09 12.72 15.02
C ARG A 3 22.73 12.84 13.55
N LYS A 4 22.65 11.71 12.84
CA LYS A 4 22.07 11.67 11.50
C LYS A 4 20.57 11.81 11.60
N GLU A 5 20.01 12.83 10.98
CA GLU A 5 18.56 12.93 10.77
C GLU A 5 18.19 12.17 9.49
N ILE A 6 17.18 11.30 9.61
CA ILE A 6 16.68 10.46 8.51
C ILE A 6 15.20 10.79 8.36
N PRO A 7 14.76 11.35 7.21
CA PRO A 7 13.34 11.63 6.97
C PRO A 7 12.49 10.36 7.05
N LEU A 8 11.30 10.49 7.64
CA LEU A 8 10.34 9.39 7.71
C LEU A 8 9.76 9.03 6.33
N PHE A 9 9.80 9.93 5.35
CA PHE A 9 9.25 9.74 4.01
C PHE A 9 9.93 10.71 3.01
N ASP A 10 9.77 10.46 1.71
CA ASP A 10 10.17 11.40 0.64
C ASP A 10 9.28 12.66 0.72
N GLU A 11 9.91 13.80 1.01
CA GLU A 11 9.24 15.08 1.25
C GLU A 11 8.56 15.63 -0.02
N GLU A 12 9.19 15.48 -1.19
CA GLU A 12 8.64 15.94 -2.47
C GLU A 12 7.35 15.19 -2.82
N ALA A 13 7.34 13.86 -2.66
CA ALA A 13 6.16 13.03 -2.87
C ALA A 13 5.05 13.31 -1.84
N PHE A 14 5.39 13.62 -0.58
CA PHE A 14 4.41 14.08 0.42
C PHE A 14 3.81 15.44 0.07
N ARG A 15 4.66 16.42 -0.28
CA ARG A 15 4.28 17.77 -0.72
C ARG A 15 3.35 17.70 -1.94
N GLU A 16 3.68 16.86 -2.90
CA GLU A 16 2.89 16.65 -4.11
C GLU A 16 1.56 15.94 -3.83
N ALA A 17 1.53 14.95 -2.92
CA ALA A 17 0.30 14.29 -2.50
C ALA A 17 -0.64 15.27 -1.77
N MET A 18 -0.09 16.15 -0.93
CA MET A 18 -0.84 17.25 -0.30
C MET A 18 -1.39 18.24 -1.33
N ILE A 19 -0.57 18.72 -2.29
CA ILE A 19 -1.02 19.65 -3.34
C ILE A 19 -2.16 19.04 -4.16
N ASN A 20 -2.00 17.80 -4.63
CA ASN A 20 -3.03 17.10 -5.39
C ASN A 20 -4.31 16.89 -4.56
N ALA A 21 -4.18 16.57 -3.27
CA ALA A 21 -5.34 16.46 -2.39
C ALA A 21 -6.12 17.79 -2.31
N PHE A 22 -5.47 18.95 -2.21
CA PHE A 22 -6.18 20.25 -2.21
C PHE A 22 -6.75 20.62 -3.59
N VAL A 23 -6.00 20.41 -4.68
CA VAL A 23 -6.42 20.77 -6.06
C VAL A 23 -7.55 19.90 -6.59
N HIS A 24 -7.62 18.62 -6.20
CA HIS A 24 -8.61 17.67 -6.73
C HIS A 24 -9.78 17.36 -5.76
N ASN A 25 -9.81 17.93 -4.56
CA ASN A 25 -10.89 17.71 -3.59
C ASN A 25 -12.23 18.36 -4.00
N GLN A 26 -13.34 17.67 -3.73
CA GLN A 26 -14.71 18.14 -3.95
C GLN A 26 -15.17 19.14 -2.87
N TRP A 27 -14.64 20.37 -2.95
CA TRP A 27 -14.92 21.46 -2.00
C TRP A 27 -16.39 21.91 -1.94
N THR A 28 -17.23 21.56 -2.92
CA THR A 28 -18.67 21.87 -2.93
C THR A 28 -19.45 21.23 -1.78
N THR A 29 -18.87 20.20 -1.12
CA THR A 29 -19.44 19.57 0.08
C THR A 29 -19.05 20.28 1.38
N GLY A 30 -18.19 21.31 1.33
CA GLY A 30 -17.59 21.96 2.50
C GLY A 30 -16.48 21.15 3.20
N ASN A 31 -16.26 19.90 2.82
CA ASN A 31 -15.25 19.03 3.43
C ASN A 31 -13.86 19.27 2.85
N ALA A 32 -12.88 19.51 3.73
CA ALA A 32 -11.47 19.53 3.38
C ALA A 32 -10.89 18.10 3.19
N PRO A 33 -9.70 17.99 2.57
CA PRO A 33 -8.88 16.78 2.66
C PRO A 33 -8.61 16.37 4.12
N MET A 34 -8.55 15.06 4.36
CA MET A 34 -8.31 14.49 5.69
C MET A 34 -6.92 13.84 5.71
N ILE A 35 -6.07 14.26 6.65
CA ILE A 35 -4.73 13.72 6.85
C ILE A 35 -4.74 12.89 8.14
N THR A 36 -4.35 11.62 8.07
CA THR A 36 -4.33 10.71 9.22
C THR A 36 -2.94 10.09 9.36
N ALA A 37 -2.28 10.32 10.50
CA ALA A 37 -0.98 9.73 10.81
C ALA A 37 -1.16 8.44 11.64
N PHE A 38 -0.49 7.37 11.21
CA PHE A 38 -0.42 6.08 11.90
C PHE A 38 1.02 5.81 12.36
N SER A 39 1.26 4.70 13.07
CA SER A 39 2.60 4.30 13.50
C SER A 39 3.50 3.75 12.37
N ASP A 40 2.99 3.67 11.13
CA ASP A 40 3.71 3.13 9.97
C ASP A 40 3.49 3.90 8.65
N ARG A 41 2.64 4.93 8.62
CA ARG A 41 2.31 5.70 7.40
C ARG A 41 1.54 7.00 7.72
N ILE A 42 1.45 7.89 6.74
CA ILE A 42 0.39 8.91 6.65
C ILE A 42 -0.57 8.51 5.53
N GLU A 43 -1.87 8.64 5.78
CA GLU A 43 -2.92 8.60 4.76
C GLU A 43 -3.42 10.02 4.48
N ILE A 44 -3.48 10.40 3.20
CA ILE A 44 -4.03 11.66 2.72
C ILE A 44 -5.27 11.35 1.86
N LEU A 45 -6.45 11.72 2.35
CA LEU A 45 -7.73 11.47 1.67
C LEU A 45 -8.30 12.76 1.09
N SER A 46 -8.59 12.77 -0.21
CA SER A 46 -9.41 13.80 -0.88
C SER A 46 -10.82 13.29 -1.17
N ARG A 47 -11.81 14.20 -1.16
CA ARG A 47 -13.22 13.88 -1.47
C ARG A 47 -13.47 13.94 -2.97
N GLY A 48 -14.33 13.07 -3.47
CA GLY A 48 -14.64 12.92 -4.89
C GLY A 48 -13.84 11.82 -5.58
N THR A 49 -13.98 11.74 -6.90
CA THR A 49 -13.44 10.67 -7.75
C THR A 49 -12.48 11.23 -8.81
N ILE A 50 -11.94 10.34 -9.66
CA ILE A 50 -11.34 10.74 -10.94
C ILE A 50 -12.40 11.51 -11.76
N PRO A 51 -12.11 12.74 -12.23
CA PRO A 51 -13.09 13.54 -12.96
C PRO A 51 -13.39 12.94 -14.35
N PRO A 52 -14.58 13.17 -14.94
CA PRO A 52 -14.99 12.51 -16.20
C PRO A 52 -14.09 12.74 -17.42
N GLY A 53 -13.24 13.77 -17.41
CA GLY A 53 -12.25 14.06 -18.45
C GLY A 53 -10.86 13.44 -18.23
N GLN A 54 -10.71 12.55 -17.23
CA GLN A 54 -9.43 11.93 -16.86
C GLN A 54 -9.54 10.39 -16.93
N THR A 55 -8.47 9.74 -17.36
CA THR A 55 -8.37 8.27 -17.38
C THR A 55 -7.43 7.76 -16.29
N MET A 56 -7.53 6.48 -15.93
CA MET A 56 -6.58 5.85 -15.01
C MET A 56 -5.16 5.78 -15.59
N GLU A 57 -5.04 5.68 -16.91
CA GLU A 57 -3.75 5.69 -17.61
C GLU A 57 -3.13 7.08 -17.58
N GLY A 58 -3.87 8.10 -18.01
CA GLY A 58 -3.47 9.51 -17.96
C GLY A 58 -3.12 9.98 -16.54
N PHE A 59 -3.94 9.62 -15.54
CA PHE A 59 -3.64 9.88 -14.13
C PHE A 59 -2.27 9.34 -13.72
N PHE A 60 -1.96 8.08 -14.05
CA PHE A 60 -0.66 7.48 -13.73
C PHE A 60 0.48 7.89 -14.66
N ALA A 61 0.19 8.44 -15.84
CA ALA A 61 1.16 9.13 -16.70
C ALA A 61 1.45 10.57 -16.22
N GLY A 62 0.62 11.10 -15.31
CA GLY A 62 0.75 12.45 -14.74
C GLY A 62 0.04 13.55 -15.54
N GLU A 63 -0.87 13.19 -16.44
CA GLU A 63 -1.78 14.13 -17.11
C GLU A 63 -2.63 14.86 -16.04
N SER A 64 -2.63 16.19 -16.05
CA SER A 64 -3.28 16.99 -15.01
C SER A 64 -4.64 17.52 -15.48
N VAL A 65 -5.70 16.95 -14.91
CA VAL A 65 -7.11 17.38 -15.10
C VAL A 65 -7.65 17.87 -13.75
N PRO A 66 -7.42 19.14 -13.37
CA PRO A 66 -7.74 19.64 -12.04
C PRO A 66 -9.24 19.84 -11.84
N VAL A 67 -9.79 19.26 -10.76
CA VAL A 67 -11.21 19.48 -10.36
C VAL A 67 -11.45 20.96 -10.04
N ASN A 68 -10.46 21.64 -9.45
CA ASN A 68 -10.52 23.04 -9.08
C ASN A 68 -9.52 23.86 -9.93
N GLN A 69 -9.81 24.04 -11.22
CA GLN A 69 -8.94 24.74 -12.18
C GLN A 69 -8.37 26.07 -11.64
N LYS A 70 -9.22 26.97 -11.12
CA LYS A 70 -8.78 28.25 -10.54
C LYS A 70 -7.82 28.10 -9.34
N LEU A 71 -7.96 27.04 -8.55
CA LEU A 71 -7.04 26.74 -7.44
C LEU A 71 -5.68 26.26 -7.98
N SER A 72 -5.68 25.38 -8.99
CA SER A 72 -4.46 24.97 -9.70
C SER A 72 -3.73 26.18 -10.32
N ASP A 73 -4.46 27.08 -10.98
CA ASP A 73 -3.88 28.29 -11.58
C ASP A 73 -3.28 29.25 -10.53
N MET A 74 -3.87 29.35 -9.33
CA MET A 74 -3.30 30.12 -8.21
C MET A 74 -2.06 29.46 -7.62
N LEU A 75 -2.06 28.14 -7.38
CA LEU A 75 -0.88 27.43 -6.85
C LEU A 75 0.29 27.44 -7.85
N LEU A 76 0.02 27.48 -9.16
CA LEU A 76 1.04 27.67 -10.20
C LEU A 76 1.64 29.09 -10.17
N GLN A 77 0.80 30.13 -10.05
CA GLN A 77 1.25 31.53 -9.93
C GLN A 77 2.06 31.80 -8.65
N LEU A 78 1.76 31.08 -7.57
CA LEU A 78 2.48 31.16 -6.30
C LEU A 78 3.73 30.26 -6.24
N HIS A 79 4.08 29.59 -7.35
CA HIS A 79 5.17 28.59 -7.42
C HIS A 79 5.06 27.45 -6.39
N ILE A 80 3.84 27.14 -5.94
CA ILE A 80 3.56 26.01 -5.05
C ILE A 80 3.50 24.72 -5.87
N SER A 81 2.90 24.74 -7.06
CA SER A 81 2.79 23.59 -7.97
C SER A 81 3.41 23.87 -9.35
N GLU A 82 3.92 22.85 -10.03
CA GLU A 82 4.47 22.97 -11.40
C GLU A 82 3.61 22.24 -12.44
N ARG A 83 3.59 22.75 -13.68
CA ARG A 83 3.00 22.03 -14.84
C ARG A 83 4.02 21.12 -15.55
N THR A 84 4.72 20.28 -14.79
CA THR A 84 5.69 19.31 -15.37
C THR A 84 5.08 17.98 -15.79
N GLY A 85 3.84 17.67 -15.37
CA GLY A 85 3.22 16.35 -15.60
C GLY A 85 3.88 15.20 -14.84
N ARG A 86 4.71 15.49 -13.82
CA ARG A 86 5.45 14.47 -13.05
C ARG A 86 4.89 14.19 -11.66
N GLY A 87 3.78 14.82 -11.28
CA GLY A 87 3.24 14.79 -9.92
C GLY A 87 2.90 13.39 -9.40
N VAL A 88 1.88 12.76 -10.00
CA VAL A 88 1.53 11.36 -9.72
C VAL A 88 2.70 10.41 -10.03
N PRO A 89 3.43 10.52 -11.17
CA PRO A 89 4.65 9.74 -11.43
C PRO A 89 5.63 9.71 -10.26
N LYS A 90 6.09 10.86 -9.75
CA LYS A 90 7.02 10.99 -8.60
C LYS A 90 6.54 10.23 -7.37
N ILE A 91 5.25 10.29 -7.05
CA ILE A 91 4.66 9.55 -5.92
C ILE A 91 4.71 8.03 -6.19
N THR A 92 4.40 7.60 -7.41
CA THR A 92 4.42 6.18 -7.80
C THR A 92 5.81 5.60 -8.05
N GLU A 93 6.82 6.43 -8.34
CA GLU A 93 8.23 6.03 -8.42
C GLU A 93 8.77 5.64 -7.04
N VAL A 94 8.42 6.39 -5.99
CA VAL A 94 8.86 6.14 -4.62
C VAL A 94 8.05 5.02 -3.95
N TYR A 95 6.71 5.04 -4.06
CA TYR A 95 5.83 4.16 -3.30
C TYR A 95 5.10 3.08 -4.13
N GLY A 96 5.21 3.12 -5.46
CA GLY A 96 4.46 2.25 -6.38
C GLY A 96 3.01 2.69 -6.58
N LYS A 97 2.39 2.31 -7.71
CA LYS A 97 0.98 2.68 -8.03
C LYS A 97 -0.03 2.27 -6.95
N GLY A 98 0.26 1.21 -6.17
CA GLY A 98 -0.56 0.74 -5.05
C GLY A 98 -0.53 1.60 -3.77
N THR A 99 0.14 2.77 -3.78
CA THR A 99 -0.07 3.80 -2.75
C THR A 99 -1.46 4.46 -2.86
N TYR A 100 -2.06 4.45 -4.05
CA TYR A 100 -3.38 5.03 -4.31
C TYR A 100 -4.50 4.00 -4.11
N GLU A 101 -5.49 4.37 -3.30
CA GLU A 101 -6.77 3.68 -3.19
C GLU A 101 -7.89 4.56 -3.75
N PHE A 102 -8.65 4.03 -4.71
CA PHE A 102 -9.77 4.73 -5.34
C PHE A 102 -11.07 4.13 -4.80
N ARG A 103 -11.77 4.90 -3.95
CA ARG A 103 -13.08 4.54 -3.39
C ARG A 103 -14.19 5.28 -4.16
N GLU A 104 -15.42 4.85 -3.99
CA GLU A 104 -16.62 5.40 -4.65
C GLU A 104 -16.73 6.94 -4.56
N ASN A 105 -16.32 7.53 -3.43
CA ASN A 105 -16.49 8.95 -3.12
C ASN A 105 -15.21 9.63 -2.56
N SER A 106 -14.05 8.98 -2.68
CA SER A 106 -12.76 9.54 -2.21
C SER A 106 -11.54 8.85 -2.82
N ILE A 107 -10.43 9.57 -2.96
CA ILE A 107 -9.12 9.01 -3.30
C ILE A 107 -8.23 9.11 -2.06
N VAL A 108 -7.48 8.05 -1.73
CA VAL A 108 -6.53 8.02 -0.61
C VAL A 108 -5.12 7.74 -1.13
N VAL A 109 -4.14 8.49 -0.63
CA VAL A 109 -2.70 8.26 -0.88
C VAL A 109 -2.06 7.79 0.43
N SER A 110 -1.43 6.61 0.42
CA SER A 110 -0.80 5.99 1.58
C SER A 110 0.73 6.11 1.51
N ILE A 111 1.30 7.00 2.31
CA ILE A 111 2.74 7.29 2.36
C ILE A 111 3.36 6.53 3.54
N PRO A 112 3.98 5.35 3.32
CA PRO A 112 4.58 4.56 4.39
C PRO A 112 5.82 5.24 4.96
N PHE A 113 6.06 5.02 6.26
CA PHE A 113 7.27 5.48 6.92
C PHE A 113 8.46 4.56 6.64
N THR A 114 9.57 5.17 6.25
CA THR A 114 10.92 4.62 6.27
C THR A 114 11.30 4.32 7.73
N ARG A 115 10.86 3.16 8.22
CA ARG A 115 11.32 2.63 9.50
C ARG A 115 12.80 2.30 9.39
N VAL A 116 13.64 3.20 9.91
CA VAL A 116 14.95 2.82 10.44
C VAL A 116 14.71 1.66 11.40
N SER A 117 15.36 0.51 11.18
CA SER A 117 15.23 -0.60 12.12
C SER A 117 15.89 -0.19 13.43
N THR A 118 15.14 -0.23 14.53
CA THR A 118 15.70 -0.23 15.87
C THR A 118 16.27 -1.62 16.19
N GLU A 119 17.18 -2.09 15.34
CA GLU A 119 18.00 -3.29 15.63
C GLU A 119 19.08 -3.01 16.70
N ASP A 120 19.18 -1.75 17.15
CA ASP A 120 19.82 -1.32 18.39
C ASP A 120 18.89 -1.34 19.64
N GLU A 121 17.59 -1.71 19.52
CA GLU A 121 16.70 -1.82 20.70
C GLU A 121 16.81 -3.17 21.41
N ASP A 122 17.06 -3.08 22.71
CA ASP A 122 17.34 -4.20 23.62
C ASP A 122 16.19 -5.23 23.68
N PRO A 123 16.46 -6.54 23.48
CA PRO A 123 15.42 -7.57 23.35
C PRO A 123 14.64 -7.90 24.64
N ARG A 124 14.79 -7.12 25.72
CA ARG A 124 14.16 -7.38 27.02
C ARG A 124 12.69 -6.96 27.17
N TRP A 125 12.06 -6.30 26.17
CA TRP A 125 10.72 -5.71 26.36
C TRP A 125 9.71 -5.92 25.22
N THR A 126 9.41 -7.19 24.86
CA THR A 126 8.22 -7.52 24.05
C THR A 126 7.49 -8.79 24.53
N GLN A 127 6.77 -8.67 25.65
CA GLN A 127 5.63 -9.56 25.98
C GLN A 127 4.41 -8.70 26.32
N ASP A 128 3.36 -8.78 25.50
CA ASP A 128 1.91 -8.83 25.85
C ASP A 128 1.06 -8.60 24.57
N ARG A 129 -0.24 -8.95 24.63
CA ARG A 129 -1.36 -8.56 23.73
C ARG A 129 -1.51 -9.28 22.39
N THR A 130 -2.14 -10.45 22.48
CA THR A 130 -2.96 -11.10 21.44
C THR A 130 -4.41 -10.57 21.43
N GLN A 131 -5.24 -11.08 20.50
CA GLN A 131 -6.71 -10.85 20.34
C GLN A 131 -7.05 -9.44 19.77
N ASP A 132 -8.05 -9.20 18.91
CA ASP A 132 -9.07 -10.04 18.21
C ASP A 132 -9.70 -9.17 17.05
N ARG A 133 -10.58 -9.58 16.10
CA ARG A 133 -11.35 -10.82 15.83
C ARG A 133 -11.79 -10.96 14.33
N THR A 134 -12.61 -11.99 14.09
CA THR A 134 -13.60 -12.32 13.02
C THR A 134 -14.43 -11.16 12.40
N GLN A 135 -15.11 -11.25 11.23
CA GLN A 135 -15.27 -12.28 10.15
C GLN A 135 -16.03 -11.70 8.91
N ASP A 136 -16.12 -12.53 7.85
CA ASP A 136 -17.30 -12.79 6.98
C ASP A 136 -17.33 -12.25 5.54
N GLY A 137 -18.08 -12.95 4.67
CA GLY A 137 -18.46 -12.56 3.30
C GLY A 137 -17.62 -13.19 2.17
N THR A 138 -18.15 -14.21 1.46
CA THR A 138 -17.54 -14.76 0.24
C THR A 138 -18.59 -15.14 -0.81
N GLN A 139 -18.47 -14.59 -2.03
CA GLN A 139 -18.88 -15.14 -3.34
C GLN A 139 -18.33 -14.18 -4.41
N GLU A 140 -17.38 -14.59 -5.27
CA GLU A 140 -17.59 -15.32 -6.54
C GLU A 140 -18.29 -14.49 -7.62
N ASP A 141 -17.52 -13.94 -8.57
CA ASP A 141 -17.46 -14.52 -9.93
C ASP A 141 -16.18 -14.06 -10.68
N SER A 142 -15.96 -14.57 -11.89
CA SER A 142 -14.63 -14.79 -12.46
C SER A 142 -14.23 -13.87 -13.64
N LYS A 143 -13.12 -13.14 -13.45
CA LYS A 143 -12.23 -12.64 -14.51
C LYS A 143 -10.83 -12.47 -13.92
N GLY A 144 -9.98 -13.48 -14.11
CA GLY A 144 -8.72 -13.63 -13.39
C GLY A 144 -7.80 -12.42 -13.50
N SER A 145 -7.49 -11.80 -12.36
CA SER A 145 -6.49 -10.74 -12.25
C SER A 145 -5.08 -11.32 -12.16
N SER A 146 -4.07 -10.46 -12.32
CA SER A 146 -2.66 -10.82 -12.06
C SER A 146 -2.41 -11.27 -10.60
N GLU A 147 -3.35 -11.06 -9.68
CA GLU A 147 -3.26 -11.51 -8.29
C GLU A 147 -3.81 -12.94 -8.13
N ASP A 148 -4.86 -13.29 -8.87
CA ASP A 148 -5.45 -14.64 -8.89
C ASP A 148 -4.49 -15.67 -9.50
N GLU A 149 -3.78 -15.29 -10.56
CA GLU A 149 -2.71 -16.11 -11.13
C GLU A 149 -1.59 -16.38 -10.12
N LYS A 150 -1.20 -15.37 -9.33
CA LYS A 150 -0.18 -15.52 -8.26
C LYS A 150 -0.69 -16.42 -7.15
N ILE A 151 -1.94 -16.26 -6.72
CA ILE A 151 -2.58 -17.13 -5.72
C ILE A 151 -2.60 -18.59 -6.21
N LYS A 152 -3.05 -18.83 -7.45
CA LYS A 152 -3.05 -20.16 -8.07
C LYS A 152 -1.63 -20.75 -8.10
N ARG A 153 -0.64 -19.98 -8.57
CA ARG A 153 0.76 -20.41 -8.67
C ARG A 153 1.40 -20.72 -7.30
N ILE A 154 1.00 -20.03 -6.23
CA ILE A 154 1.40 -20.38 -4.85
C ILE A 154 0.83 -21.74 -4.45
N LEU A 155 -0.47 -21.96 -4.69
CA LEU A 155 -1.16 -23.20 -4.30
C LEU A 155 -0.70 -24.41 -5.12
N GLU A 156 -0.29 -24.21 -6.38
CA GLU A 156 0.37 -25.24 -7.19
C GLU A 156 1.79 -25.54 -6.67
N PHE A 157 2.59 -24.51 -6.37
CA PHE A 157 3.96 -24.68 -5.87
C PHE A 157 4.03 -25.30 -4.46
N CYS A 158 3.05 -25.01 -3.60
CA CYS A 158 2.96 -25.55 -2.24
C CYS A 158 2.29 -26.94 -2.16
N GLN A 159 2.06 -27.64 -3.28
CA GLN A 159 1.66 -29.06 -3.22
C GLN A 159 2.70 -29.96 -2.51
N THR A 160 3.93 -29.48 -2.36
CA THR A 160 4.94 -30.02 -1.45
C THR A 160 5.27 -28.97 -0.37
N PRO A 161 5.77 -29.35 0.82
CA PRO A 161 6.13 -28.37 1.85
C PRO A 161 7.21 -27.38 1.40
N LYS A 162 6.84 -26.09 1.29
CA LYS A 162 7.71 -25.00 0.86
C LYS A 162 8.02 -24.00 1.97
N GLY A 163 9.29 -23.66 2.14
CA GLY A 163 9.74 -22.58 3.02
C GLY A 163 9.39 -21.21 2.44
N ILE A 164 9.25 -20.20 3.31
CA ILE A 164 8.77 -18.88 2.87
C ILE A 164 9.67 -18.21 1.82
N LEU A 165 10.98 -18.45 1.87
CA LEU A 165 11.94 -17.89 0.91
C LEU A 165 11.72 -18.46 -0.50
N GLU A 166 11.50 -19.78 -0.62
CA GLU A 166 11.18 -20.44 -1.90
C GLU A 166 9.92 -19.83 -2.53
N ILE A 167 8.91 -19.49 -1.72
CA ILE A 167 7.66 -18.88 -2.18
C ILE A 167 7.89 -17.43 -2.63
N THR A 168 8.71 -16.64 -1.90
CA THR A 168 9.03 -15.25 -2.31
C THR A 168 9.86 -15.19 -3.58
N GLU A 169 10.79 -16.13 -3.76
CA GLU A 169 11.66 -16.25 -4.94
C GLU A 169 10.88 -16.68 -6.18
N MET A 170 10.02 -17.70 -6.07
CA MET A 170 9.12 -18.16 -7.14
C MET A 170 8.22 -17.04 -7.69
N LEU A 171 7.83 -16.08 -6.84
CA LEU A 171 7.01 -14.93 -7.19
C LEU A 171 7.82 -13.69 -7.64
N GLY A 172 9.16 -13.74 -7.64
CA GLY A 172 10.02 -12.64 -8.05
C GLY A 172 10.10 -11.45 -7.09
N TYR A 173 9.85 -11.65 -5.78
CA TYR A 173 9.86 -10.56 -4.79
C TYR A 173 11.08 -10.60 -3.86
N SER A 174 11.77 -9.47 -3.74
CA SER A 174 12.80 -9.26 -2.72
C SER A 174 12.18 -9.09 -1.32
N GLY A 175 12.35 -10.09 -0.45
CA GLY A 175 12.04 -10.02 0.99
C GLY A 175 10.59 -10.31 1.39
N ARG A 176 10.26 -10.07 2.67
CA ARG A 176 9.05 -10.59 3.36
C ARG A 176 7.69 -10.00 2.91
N LYS A 177 7.63 -9.21 1.82
CA LYS A 177 6.39 -8.55 1.35
C LYS A 177 5.29 -9.56 0.94
N PRO A 178 5.56 -10.66 0.20
CA PRO A 178 4.53 -11.63 -0.19
C PRO A 178 3.94 -12.43 0.97
N THR A 179 4.68 -12.58 2.08
CA THR A 179 4.23 -13.33 3.27
C THR A 179 2.96 -12.71 3.85
N LYS A 180 2.92 -11.38 3.95
CA LYS A 180 1.74 -10.65 4.44
C LYS A 180 0.62 -10.58 3.40
N LYS A 181 0.94 -10.39 2.10
CA LYS A 181 -0.09 -10.19 1.07
C LYS A 181 -0.77 -11.47 0.59
N TYR A 182 -0.04 -12.59 0.47
CA TYR A 182 -0.59 -13.81 -0.11
C TYR A 182 -0.55 -15.01 0.84
N VAL A 183 0.58 -15.28 1.51
CA VAL A 183 0.73 -16.52 2.29
C VAL A 183 -0.14 -16.51 3.55
N LYS A 184 -0.12 -15.42 4.34
CA LYS A 184 -0.93 -15.30 5.56
C LYS A 184 -2.44 -15.41 5.27
N PRO A 185 -3.02 -14.66 4.30
CA PRO A 185 -4.44 -14.82 3.94
C PRO A 185 -4.80 -16.23 3.46
N LEU A 186 -3.93 -16.91 2.70
CA LEU A 186 -4.19 -18.29 2.27
C LEU A 186 -4.16 -19.30 3.42
N VAL A 187 -3.40 -19.04 4.49
CA VAL A 187 -3.46 -19.84 5.73
C VAL A 187 -4.73 -19.54 6.52
N GLU A 188 -5.14 -18.28 6.61
CA GLU A 188 -6.37 -17.87 7.31
C GLU A 188 -7.65 -18.32 6.57
N GLN A 189 -7.59 -18.46 5.24
CA GLN A 189 -8.61 -19.10 4.41
C GLN A 189 -8.55 -20.63 4.41
N GLY A 190 -7.62 -21.26 5.14
CA GLY A 190 -7.46 -22.71 5.20
C GLY A 190 -6.95 -23.38 3.90
N ARG A 191 -6.50 -22.60 2.91
CA ARG A 191 -6.00 -23.08 1.61
C ARG A 191 -4.53 -23.50 1.67
N LEU A 192 -3.77 -22.97 2.63
CA LEU A 192 -2.44 -23.43 3.02
C LEU A 192 -2.44 -23.85 4.50
N ALA A 193 -1.78 -24.95 4.83
CA ALA A 193 -1.48 -25.36 6.20
C ALA A 193 0.00 -25.11 6.53
N MET A 194 0.27 -24.76 7.79
CA MET A 194 1.63 -24.72 8.34
C MET A 194 2.07 -26.13 8.76
N THR A 195 3.31 -26.53 8.43
CA THR A 195 3.85 -27.83 8.85
C THR A 195 4.21 -27.90 10.34
N ILE A 196 4.35 -26.76 11.01
CA ILE A 196 4.64 -26.64 12.43
C ILE A 196 3.65 -25.63 13.04
N PRO A 197 2.37 -25.99 13.23
CA PRO A 197 1.33 -25.04 13.64
C PRO A 197 1.60 -24.43 15.02
N ASP A 198 2.14 -25.22 15.96
CA ASP A 198 2.43 -24.78 17.34
C ASP A 198 3.59 -23.77 17.45
N LYS A 199 4.36 -23.60 16.37
CA LYS A 199 5.52 -22.69 16.32
C LYS A 199 5.50 -21.91 15.00
N PRO A 200 4.53 -20.98 14.82
CA PRO A 200 4.31 -20.27 13.56
C PRO A 200 5.54 -19.51 13.07
N GLN A 201 6.36 -18.98 13.99
CA GLN A 201 7.61 -18.26 13.69
C GLN A 201 8.86 -19.17 13.60
N SER A 202 8.71 -20.50 13.50
CA SER A 202 9.84 -21.42 13.37
C SER A 202 10.68 -21.10 12.13
N LYS A 203 12.01 -21.07 12.28
CA LYS A 203 12.96 -20.95 11.14
C LYS A 203 12.80 -22.10 10.12
N ASN A 204 12.25 -23.24 10.57
CA ASN A 204 11.97 -24.41 9.74
C ASN A 204 10.48 -24.48 9.30
N GLN A 205 9.71 -23.40 9.46
CA GLN A 205 8.31 -23.38 9.05
C GLN A 205 8.18 -23.55 7.53
N LYS A 206 7.27 -24.44 7.12
CA LYS A 206 6.89 -24.62 5.73
C LYS A 206 5.37 -24.56 5.58
N TYR A 207 4.95 -24.29 4.35
CA TYR A 207 3.54 -24.20 3.96
C TYR A 207 3.25 -25.29 2.95
N VAL A 208 2.07 -25.92 3.06
CA VAL A 208 1.59 -26.96 2.15
C VAL A 208 0.13 -26.71 1.79
N THR A 209 -0.25 -26.95 0.54
CA THR A 209 -1.61 -26.75 0.04
C THR A 209 -2.57 -27.78 0.63
N VAL A 210 -3.68 -27.29 1.18
CA VAL A 210 -4.78 -28.12 1.68
C VAL A 210 -5.66 -28.54 0.49
N LYS A 211 -6.22 -29.75 0.56
CA LYS A 211 -7.14 -30.32 -0.45
C LYS A 211 -8.54 -30.46 0.15
#